data_AF-A0A9P0AXB3-F1
#
_entry.id   AF-A0A9P0AXB3-F1
#
_cell.length_a   1.000
_cell.length_b   1.000
_cell.length_c   1.000
_cell.angle_alpha   90.00
_cell.angle_beta   90.00
_cell.angle_gamma   90.00
#
_symmetry.space_group_name_H-M   'P 1'
#
loop_
_entity.id
_entity.type
_entity.pdbx_description
1 polymer ?
#
loop_
_entity_poly.entity_id
_entity_poly.type
_entity_poly.pdbx_seq_one_letter_code
_entity_poly.pdbx_strand_id
1 'polypeptide(L)'
;MSEIKYTLGLLSKLLNLLLETKVEPEHFRLAKFDKGTKNVVAILWFILGKLTNNTYTNIPSIKYYMTSLKYPRENFQNLPENMSKGSKEVLLAISFILNEKIDDFVKVEIENCPLNPDYDFLGVNDDICDDEEKVVLSHLTSENDCKQYLMWVKGKLGQSVKQIEEYDVQNKTLVDKLKTDLPLKFEDLSLNRLIAFISKKYCKQFIEKTDRIFEILEQYVLWKRKEDIFWKWMKTVLEQKN
;
A
#
# COMPACT_ATOMS: atom_id res chain seq x y z
N MET A 1 -13.14 2.69 30.90
CA MET A 1 -11.67 2.63 30.64
C MET A 1 -11.22 1.36 29.90
N SER A 2 -11.83 0.20 30.14
CA SER A 2 -11.53 -1.05 29.41
C SER A 2 -11.84 -0.96 27.92
N GLU A 3 -12.99 -0.38 27.55
CA GLU A 3 -13.42 -0.28 26.15
C GLU A 3 -12.51 0.60 25.28
N ILE A 4 -12.04 1.74 25.81
CA ILE A 4 -11.10 2.58 25.06
C ILE A 4 -9.73 1.90 24.91
N LYS A 5 -9.26 1.18 25.94
CA LYS A 5 -8.02 0.41 25.84
C LYS A 5 -8.12 -0.65 24.74
N TYR A 6 -9.27 -1.34 24.66
CA TYR A 6 -9.55 -2.30 23.61
C TYR A 6 -9.60 -1.65 22.22
N THR A 7 -10.32 -0.53 22.10
CA THR A 7 -10.47 0.23 20.84
C THR A 7 -9.12 0.74 20.32
N LEU A 8 -8.27 1.28 21.20
CA LEU A 8 -6.90 1.64 20.86
C LEU A 8 -6.06 0.42 20.47
N GLY A 9 -6.33 -0.75 21.09
CA GLY A 9 -5.74 -2.03 20.70
C GLY A 9 -6.05 -2.40 19.25
N LEU A 10 -7.31 -2.26 18.83
CA LEU A 10 -7.72 -2.50 17.45
C LEU A 10 -7.03 -1.54 16.48
N LEU A 11 -7.02 -0.24 16.80
CA LEU A 11 -6.34 0.76 15.97
C LEU A 11 -4.84 0.48 15.85
N SER A 12 -4.18 0.19 16.96
CA SER A 12 -2.75 -0.15 16.98
C SER A 12 -2.45 -1.34 16.08
N LYS A 13 -3.24 -2.42 16.16
CA LYS A 13 -3.07 -3.59 15.30
C LYS A 13 -3.24 -3.24 13.82
N LEU A 14 -4.31 -2.51 13.49
CA LEU A 14 -4.57 -2.08 12.12
C LEU A 14 -3.42 -1.21 11.57
N LEU A 15 -2.94 -0.24 12.32
CA LEU A 15 -1.82 0.62 11.90
C LEU A 15 -0.50 -0.16 11.78
N ASN A 16 -0.28 -1.16 12.62
CA ASN A 16 0.90 -2.01 12.51
C ASN A 16 0.86 -2.86 11.24
N LEU A 17 -0.31 -3.36 10.85
CA LEU A 17 -0.50 -4.12 9.61
C LEU A 17 -0.38 -3.24 8.35
N LEU A 18 -0.99 -2.05 8.36
CA LEU A 18 -0.99 -1.14 7.22
C LEU A 18 0.35 -0.43 7.00
N LEU A 19 1.01 -0.02 8.07
CA LEU A 19 2.18 0.87 7.99
C LEU A 19 3.50 0.20 8.37
N GLU A 20 3.46 -1.08 8.75
CA GLU A 20 4.61 -1.86 9.24
C GLU A 20 5.30 -1.19 10.43
N THR A 21 4.47 -0.82 11.42
CA THR A 21 4.89 -0.07 12.61
C THR A 21 4.77 -0.92 13.89
N LYS A 22 5.27 -0.40 15.01
CA LYS A 22 5.19 -1.04 16.35
C LYS A 22 4.51 -0.11 17.34
N VAL A 23 3.27 0.26 17.03
CA VAL A 23 2.45 1.14 17.85
C VAL A 23 1.66 0.30 18.84
N GLU A 24 1.67 0.74 20.09
CA GLU A 24 0.88 0.14 21.16
C GLU A 24 -0.14 1.14 21.70
N PRO A 25 -1.26 0.65 22.30
CA PRO A 25 -2.30 1.52 22.88
C PRO A 25 -1.77 2.54 23.89
N GLU A 26 -0.72 2.19 24.61
CA GLU A 26 -0.13 3.05 25.63
C GLU A 26 0.54 4.29 25.03
N HIS A 27 1.06 4.20 23.80
CA HIS A 27 1.60 5.38 23.09
C HIS A 27 0.53 6.45 22.91
N PHE A 28 -0.70 6.05 22.51
CA PHE A 28 -1.84 6.97 22.38
C PHE A 28 -2.27 7.54 23.73
N ARG A 29 -2.30 6.71 24.77
CA ARG A 29 -2.68 7.15 26.12
C ARG A 29 -1.69 8.15 26.72
N LEU A 30 -0.39 7.92 26.56
CA LEU A 30 0.66 8.83 27.02
C LEU A 30 0.63 10.16 26.25
N ALA A 31 0.40 10.07 24.94
CA ALA A 31 0.31 11.23 24.07
C ALA A 31 -0.83 12.17 24.43
N LYS A 32 -1.99 11.64 24.87
CA LYS A 32 -3.12 12.45 25.35
C LYS A 32 -2.72 13.47 26.42
N PHE A 33 -1.83 13.11 27.34
CA PHE A 33 -1.40 13.95 28.46
C PHE A 33 -0.13 14.75 28.19
N ASP A 34 0.40 14.67 26.97
CA ASP A 34 1.75 15.12 26.61
C ASP A 34 2.85 14.58 27.55
N LYS A 35 2.61 13.41 28.15
CA LYS A 35 3.53 12.72 29.09
C LYS A 35 4.44 11.71 28.39
N GLY A 36 4.63 11.87 27.07
CA GLY A 36 5.45 10.98 26.26
C GLY A 36 6.94 11.18 26.51
N THR A 37 7.69 10.08 26.66
CA THR A 37 9.14 10.11 26.48
C THR A 37 9.46 10.50 25.03
N LYS A 38 10.71 10.92 24.75
CA LYS A 38 11.16 11.21 23.36
C LYS A 38 10.82 10.07 22.38
N ASN A 39 10.77 8.83 22.87
CA ASN A 39 10.38 7.66 22.08
C ASN A 39 8.92 7.72 21.61
N VAL A 40 7.97 8.11 22.47
CA VAL A 40 6.55 8.21 22.11
C VAL A 40 6.34 9.27 21.02
N VAL A 41 6.98 10.43 21.16
CA VAL A 41 6.89 11.51 20.17
C VAL A 41 7.46 11.04 18.82
N ALA A 42 8.62 10.37 18.83
CA ALA A 42 9.25 9.83 17.62
C ALA A 42 8.36 8.79 16.92
N ILE A 43 7.74 7.87 17.66
CA ILE A 43 6.83 6.86 17.09
C ILE A 43 5.61 7.53 16.46
N LEU A 44 5.04 8.57 17.08
CA LEU A 44 3.90 9.28 16.49
C LEU A 44 4.30 10.03 15.21
N TRP A 45 5.46 10.68 15.18
CA TRP A 45 5.99 11.26 13.94
C TRP A 45 6.26 10.21 12.88
N PHE A 46 6.73 9.02 13.28
CA PHE A 46 6.90 7.89 12.36
C PHE A 46 5.61 7.49 11.68
N ILE A 47 4.54 7.28 12.47
CA ILE A 47 3.19 6.99 11.95
C ILE A 47 2.72 8.12 11.04
N LEU A 48 2.85 9.38 11.47
CA LEU A 48 2.39 10.54 10.71
C LEU A 48 3.14 10.69 9.38
N GLY A 49 4.45 10.42 9.37
CA GLY A 49 5.24 10.38 8.13
C GLY A 49 4.71 9.34 7.16
N LYS A 50 4.50 8.10 7.64
CA LYS A 50 3.91 7.02 6.83
C LYS A 50 2.51 7.38 6.30
N LEU A 51 1.64 7.93 7.14
CA LEU A 51 0.28 8.35 6.75
C LEU A 51 0.26 9.51 5.74
N THR A 52 1.36 10.26 5.62
CA THR A 52 1.48 11.37 4.66
C THR A 52 2.34 10.99 3.46
N ASN A 53 2.77 9.74 3.33
CA ASN A 53 3.75 9.28 2.34
C ASN A 53 5.06 10.10 2.36
N ASN A 54 5.45 10.63 3.52
CA ASN A 54 6.69 11.36 3.71
C ASN A 54 7.65 10.60 4.62
N THR A 55 8.94 10.93 4.54
CA THR A 55 9.90 10.45 5.53
C THR A 55 9.63 11.15 6.86
N TYR A 56 9.52 10.39 7.95
CA TYR A 56 9.26 10.93 9.28
C TYR A 56 10.35 11.90 9.76
N THR A 57 11.56 11.78 9.20
CA THR A 57 12.70 12.68 9.46
C THR A 57 12.53 14.05 8.81
N ASN A 58 11.67 14.18 7.79
CA ASN A 58 11.38 15.44 7.11
C ASN A 58 10.09 16.06 7.64
N ILE A 59 10.17 16.58 8.87
CA ILE A 59 9.06 17.29 9.53
C ILE A 59 8.54 18.48 8.71
N PRO A 60 9.38 19.31 8.05
CA PRO A 60 8.89 20.38 7.19
C PRO A 60 7.95 19.89 6.09
N SER A 61 8.26 18.78 5.42
CA SER A 61 7.37 18.21 4.39
C SER A 61 6.06 17.70 4.97
N ILE A 62 6.09 17.05 6.14
CA ILE A 62 4.87 16.61 6.83
C ILE A 62 4.00 17.82 7.19
N LYS A 63 4.60 18.88 7.74
CA LYS A 63 3.91 20.11 8.09
C LYS A 63 3.28 20.79 6.88
N TYR A 64 4.03 20.89 5.78
CA TYR A 64 3.54 21.43 4.51
C TYR A 64 2.34 20.64 3.98
N TYR A 65 2.42 19.31 4.04
CA TYR A 65 1.32 18.43 3.65
C TYR A 65 0.08 18.61 4.54
N MET A 66 0.26 18.73 5.86
CA MET A 66 -0.87 19.02 6.76
C MET A 66 -1.51 20.39 6.44
N THR A 67 -0.70 21.38 6.04
CA THR A 67 -1.19 22.69 5.61
C THR A 67 -1.98 22.60 4.30
N SER A 68 -1.54 21.79 3.32
CA SER A 68 -2.27 21.59 2.07
C SER A 68 -3.62 20.90 2.30
N LEU A 69 -3.73 20.06 3.33
CA LEU A 69 -4.98 19.48 3.81
C LEU A 69 -5.83 20.43 4.68
N LYS A 70 -5.42 21.70 4.82
CA LYS A 70 -6.11 22.72 5.64
C LYS A 70 -6.29 22.30 7.11
N TYR A 71 -5.30 21.59 7.66
CA TYR A 71 -5.33 21.20 9.07
C TYR A 71 -5.39 22.45 9.97
N PRO A 72 -6.41 22.60 10.84
CA PRO A 72 -6.76 23.90 11.43
C PRO A 72 -5.91 24.33 12.64
N ARG A 73 -4.92 23.52 13.05
CA ARG A 73 -4.25 23.68 14.35
C ARG A 73 -2.86 24.30 14.20
N GLU A 74 -2.75 25.57 14.57
CA GLU A 74 -1.48 26.33 14.53
C GLU A 74 -0.41 25.77 15.47
N ASN A 75 -0.80 25.24 16.64
CA ASN A 75 0.13 24.63 17.60
C ASN A 75 0.97 23.50 16.98
N PHE A 76 0.41 22.78 16.02
CA PHE A 76 1.13 21.72 15.30
C PHE A 76 2.24 22.30 14.40
N GLN A 77 1.98 23.43 13.74
CA GLN A 77 2.97 24.11 12.91
C GLN A 77 4.14 24.64 13.74
N ASN A 78 3.86 25.04 14.99
CA ASN A 78 4.84 25.54 15.95
C ASN A 78 5.64 24.45 16.68
N LEU A 79 5.40 23.16 16.39
CA LEU A 79 6.17 22.07 17.01
C LEU A 79 7.64 22.10 16.59
N PRO A 80 8.57 21.76 17.49
CA PRO A 80 9.99 21.74 17.15
C PRO A 80 10.31 20.55 16.24
N GLU A 81 11.29 20.74 15.37
CA GLU A 81 11.72 19.72 14.39
C GLU A 81 12.58 18.60 15.02
N ASN A 82 12.98 18.74 16.27
CA ASN A 82 13.77 17.73 16.99
C ASN A 82 12.91 16.65 17.67
N MET A 83 11.59 16.59 17.39
CA MET A 83 10.63 15.64 17.97
C MET A 83 10.66 15.58 19.51
N SER A 84 11.04 16.69 20.16
CA SER A 84 11.27 16.69 21.62
C SER A 84 9.99 16.77 22.45
N LYS A 85 8.91 17.34 21.89
CA LYS A 85 7.63 17.60 22.59
C LYS A 85 6.47 17.65 21.61
N GLY A 86 5.24 17.66 22.13
CA GLY A 86 4.02 17.83 21.36
C GLY A 86 3.38 16.53 20.90
N SER A 87 3.56 15.44 21.66
CA SER A 87 2.92 14.15 21.37
C SER A 87 1.41 14.27 21.21
N LYS A 88 0.77 15.16 21.99
CA LYS A 88 -0.66 15.48 21.87
C LYS A 88 -1.02 16.09 20.51
N GLU A 89 -0.27 17.09 20.07
CA GLU A 89 -0.52 17.77 18.79
C GLU A 89 -0.31 16.83 17.60
N VAL A 90 0.72 15.97 17.68
CA VAL A 90 0.97 14.93 16.67
C VAL A 90 -0.14 13.87 16.67
N LEU A 91 -0.61 13.43 17.84
CA LEU A 91 -1.76 12.52 17.94
C LEU A 91 -3.00 13.08 17.26
N LEU A 92 -3.26 14.38 17.44
CA LEU A 92 -4.41 15.04 16.83
C LEU A 92 -4.25 15.18 15.31
N ALA A 93 -3.04 15.43 14.81
CA ALA A 93 -2.73 15.39 13.38
C ALA A 93 -2.92 13.98 12.79
N ILE A 94 -2.46 12.93 13.49
CA ILE A 94 -2.71 11.54 13.09
C ILE A 94 -4.20 11.28 13.00
N SER A 95 -4.96 11.66 14.04
CA SER A 95 -6.40 11.43 14.07
C SER A 95 -7.13 12.15 12.92
N PHE A 96 -6.67 13.34 12.54
CA PHE A 96 -7.21 14.05 11.38
C PHE A 96 -7.01 13.27 10.08
N ILE A 97 -5.79 12.77 9.82
CA ILE A 97 -5.55 11.97 8.61
C ILE A 97 -6.29 10.63 8.65
N LEU A 98 -6.37 9.98 9.81
CA LEU A 98 -7.12 8.72 9.93
C LEU A 98 -8.58 8.90 9.53
N ASN A 99 -9.22 10.01 9.94
CA ASN A 99 -10.58 10.32 9.54
C ASN A 99 -10.72 10.46 8.01
N GLU A 100 -9.73 11.10 7.37
CA GLU A 100 -9.79 11.40 5.93
C GLU A 100 -9.37 10.21 5.04
N LYS A 101 -8.43 9.37 5.48
CA LYS A 101 -7.66 8.50 4.57
C LYS A 101 -7.56 7.03 4.96
N ILE A 102 -8.04 6.63 6.14
CA ILE A 102 -7.89 5.22 6.57
C ILE A 102 -8.51 4.24 5.57
N ASP A 103 -9.64 4.63 4.98
CA ASP A 103 -10.35 3.82 3.97
C ASP A 103 -9.52 3.70 2.69
N ASP A 104 -8.81 4.75 2.29
CA ASP A 104 -7.96 4.76 1.10
C ASP A 104 -6.72 3.88 1.29
N PHE A 105 -6.11 3.87 2.48
CA PHE A 105 -5.03 2.93 2.78
C PHE A 105 -5.49 1.48 2.65
N VAL A 106 -6.70 1.15 3.15
CA VAL A 106 -7.25 -0.19 3.03
C VAL A 106 -7.59 -0.53 1.58
N LYS A 107 -8.13 0.42 0.79
CA LYS A 107 -8.37 0.21 -0.65
C LYS A 107 -7.10 -0.12 -1.41
N VAL A 108 -6.00 0.60 -1.16
CA VAL A 108 -4.71 0.33 -1.80
C VAL A 108 -4.24 -1.10 -1.49
N GLU A 109 -4.44 -1.59 -0.27
CA GLU A 109 -4.10 -2.99 0.08
C GLU A 109 -5.02 -4.00 -0.62
N ILE A 110 -6.31 -3.69 -0.80
CA ILE A 110 -7.26 -4.53 -1.57
C ILE A 110 -6.87 -4.56 -3.05
N GLU A 111 -6.49 -3.42 -3.62
CA GLU A 111 -6.02 -3.31 -5.01
C GLU A 111 -4.76 -4.14 -5.24
N ASN A 112 -3.86 -4.18 -4.23
CA ASN A 112 -2.66 -5.01 -4.23
C ASN A 112 -2.91 -6.48 -3.83
N CYS A 113 -4.15 -6.94 -3.84
CA CYS A 113 -4.50 -8.31 -3.50
C CYS A 113 -4.20 -9.27 -4.67
N PRO A 114 -3.57 -10.45 -4.42
CA PRO A 114 -3.44 -11.52 -5.40
C PRO A 114 -4.76 -11.98 -6.05
N LEU A 115 -5.88 -11.78 -5.35
CA LEU A 115 -7.22 -12.09 -5.85
C LEU A 115 -7.74 -11.06 -6.84
N ASN A 116 -7.17 -9.84 -6.86
CA ASN A 116 -7.49 -8.84 -7.86
C ASN A 116 -6.99 -9.32 -9.24
N PRO A 117 -7.83 -9.33 -10.29
CA PRO A 117 -7.41 -9.67 -11.65
C PRO A 117 -6.27 -8.80 -12.18
N ASP A 118 -6.22 -7.53 -11.75
CA ASP A 118 -5.22 -6.55 -12.22
C ASP A 118 -3.89 -6.63 -11.45
N TYR A 119 -3.82 -7.46 -10.40
CA TYR A 119 -2.59 -7.65 -9.66
C TYR A 119 -1.57 -8.38 -10.54
N ASP A 120 -0.31 -7.94 -10.52
CA ASP A 120 0.76 -8.58 -11.28
C ASP A 120 1.69 -9.35 -10.33
N PHE A 121 1.74 -10.68 -10.49
CA PHE A 121 2.66 -11.53 -9.75
C PHE A 121 4.12 -11.45 -10.21
N LEU A 122 4.32 -11.13 -11.48
CA LEU A 122 5.61 -11.28 -12.15
C LEU A 122 6.39 -9.96 -12.10
N GLY A 123 5.71 -8.82 -12.03
CA GLY A 123 6.37 -7.52 -12.05
C GLY A 123 7.23 -7.33 -13.31
N VAL A 124 7.89 -6.18 -13.39
CA VAL A 124 8.66 -5.81 -14.60
C VAL A 124 10.00 -6.58 -14.70
N ASN A 125 10.44 -7.30 -13.65
CA ASN A 125 11.79 -7.86 -13.54
C ASN A 125 11.86 -9.37 -13.26
N ASP A 126 10.75 -10.10 -13.12
CA ASP A 126 10.83 -11.57 -13.19
C ASP A 126 10.90 -11.93 -14.68
N ASP A 127 12.11 -11.88 -15.24
CA ASP A 127 12.42 -12.34 -16.60
C ASP A 127 11.99 -13.79 -16.75
N ILE A 128 10.80 -14.01 -17.32
CA ILE A 128 10.42 -15.31 -17.87
C ILE A 128 11.14 -15.56 -19.21
N CYS A 129 11.75 -14.51 -19.79
CA CYS A 129 12.51 -14.59 -21.03
C CYS A 129 13.96 -14.12 -20.80
N ASP A 130 14.88 -15.07 -20.61
CA ASP A 130 16.34 -14.87 -20.57
C ASP A 130 16.95 -14.41 -21.93
N ASP A 131 16.14 -13.87 -22.84
CA ASP A 131 16.54 -13.55 -24.22
C ASP A 131 16.34 -12.05 -24.52
N GLU A 132 16.93 -11.17 -23.72
CA GLU A 132 17.18 -9.81 -24.21
C GLU A 132 18.36 -9.82 -25.18
N GLU A 133 18.06 -9.88 -26.50
CA GLU A 133 18.97 -9.43 -27.55
C GLU A 133 19.37 -7.98 -27.24
N LYS A 134 20.47 -7.80 -26.50
CA LYS A 134 21.02 -6.47 -26.20
C LYS A 134 21.25 -5.73 -27.51
N VAL A 135 20.56 -4.60 -27.67
CA VAL A 135 20.69 -3.74 -28.84
C VAL A 135 22.12 -3.19 -28.89
N VAL A 136 22.95 -3.73 -29.77
CA VAL A 136 24.32 -3.25 -29.97
C VAL A 136 24.27 -2.05 -30.92
N LEU A 137 24.18 -0.85 -30.34
CA LEU A 137 24.14 0.43 -31.07
C LEU A 137 25.45 0.80 -31.78
N SER A 138 26.53 0.04 -31.57
CA SER A 138 27.86 0.37 -32.12
C SER A 138 27.99 0.18 -33.64
N HIS A 139 26.96 -0.38 -34.30
CA HIS A 139 26.95 -0.66 -35.74
C HIS A 139 26.27 0.43 -36.58
N LEU A 140 25.66 1.44 -35.96
CA LEU A 140 24.87 2.47 -36.64
C LEU A 140 25.73 3.71 -36.89
N THR A 141 26.52 3.69 -37.96
CA THR A 141 27.46 4.77 -38.29
C THR A 141 26.92 5.78 -39.31
N SER A 142 25.91 5.41 -40.11
CA SER A 142 25.32 6.25 -41.15
C SER A 142 23.81 6.48 -40.94
N GLU A 143 23.29 7.61 -41.46
CA GLU A 143 21.85 7.90 -41.46
C GLU A 143 21.03 6.81 -42.18
N ASN A 144 21.63 6.16 -43.18
CA ASN A 144 20.98 5.05 -43.89
C ASN A 144 20.89 3.78 -43.02
N ASP A 145 21.92 3.50 -42.21
CA ASP A 145 21.94 2.37 -41.27
C ASP A 145 20.85 2.56 -40.21
N CYS A 146 20.70 3.79 -39.70
CA CYS A 146 19.63 4.16 -38.77
C CYS A 146 18.22 3.94 -39.37
N LYS A 147 18.02 4.30 -40.64
CA LYS A 147 16.72 4.09 -41.34
C LYS A 147 16.42 2.60 -41.54
N GLN A 148 17.41 1.81 -41.93
CA GLN A 148 17.25 0.36 -42.09
C GLN A 148 16.98 -0.33 -40.75
N TYR A 149 17.67 0.09 -39.69
CA TYR A 149 17.44 -0.43 -38.35
C TYR A 149 16.04 -0.06 -37.84
N LEU A 150 15.59 1.18 -38.01
CA LEU A 150 14.21 1.57 -37.68
C LEU A 150 13.17 0.73 -38.42
N MET A 151 13.42 0.40 -39.69
CA MET A 151 12.54 -0.46 -40.47
C MET A 151 12.51 -1.89 -39.95
N TRP A 152 13.67 -2.42 -39.53
CA TRP A 152 13.78 -3.73 -38.87
C TRP A 152 13.04 -3.76 -37.53
N VAL A 153 13.26 -2.77 -36.66
CA VAL A 153 12.56 -2.66 -35.36
C VAL A 153 11.06 -2.56 -35.56
N LYS A 154 10.60 -1.75 -36.52
CA LYS A 154 9.18 -1.63 -36.85
C LYS A 154 8.59 -2.96 -37.33
N GLY A 155 9.34 -3.72 -38.13
CA GLY A 155 8.97 -5.07 -38.56
C GLY A 155 8.87 -6.05 -37.39
N LYS A 156 9.87 -6.06 -36.50
CA LYS A 156 9.88 -6.87 -35.28
C LYS A 156 8.72 -6.52 -34.36
N LEU A 157 8.47 -5.24 -34.11
CA LEU A 157 7.33 -4.78 -33.32
C LEU A 157 6.00 -5.27 -33.92
N GLY A 158 5.84 -5.14 -35.24
CA GLY A 158 4.66 -5.65 -35.94
C GLY A 158 4.50 -7.17 -35.82
N GLN A 159 5.60 -7.92 -35.85
CA GLN A 159 5.59 -9.37 -35.62
C GLN A 159 5.20 -9.71 -34.17
N SER A 160 5.75 -9.02 -33.19
CA SER A 160 5.44 -9.22 -31.77
C SER A 160 3.97 -8.89 -31.47
N VAL A 161 3.42 -7.82 -32.05
CA VAL A 161 1.98 -7.49 -31.91
C VAL A 161 1.11 -8.63 -32.45
N LYS A 162 1.42 -9.16 -33.63
CA LYS A 162 0.69 -10.31 -34.19
C LYS A 162 0.80 -11.55 -33.31
N GLN A 163 1.99 -11.83 -32.77
CA GLN A 163 2.17 -12.95 -31.84
C GLN A 163 1.34 -12.78 -30.57
N ILE A 164 1.25 -11.56 -30.02
CA ILE A 164 0.38 -11.28 -28.86
C ILE A 164 -1.08 -11.54 -29.20
N GLU A 165 -1.55 -11.09 -30.36
CA GLU A 165 -2.93 -11.34 -30.83
C GLU A 165 -3.20 -12.84 -31.00
N GLU A 166 -2.27 -13.59 -31.59
CA GLU A 166 -2.36 -15.05 -31.74
C GLU A 166 -2.39 -15.76 -30.38
N TYR A 167 -1.53 -15.36 -29.44
CA TYR A 167 -1.54 -15.92 -28.08
C TYR A 167 -2.83 -15.60 -27.33
N ASP A 168 -3.42 -14.41 -27.51
CA ASP A 168 -4.70 -14.06 -26.90
C ASP A 168 -5.83 -14.99 -27.41
N VAL A 169 -5.86 -15.28 -28.71
CA VAL A 169 -6.81 -16.24 -29.29
C VAL A 169 -6.58 -17.66 -28.76
N GLN A 170 -5.32 -18.10 -28.64
CA GLN A 170 -4.98 -19.41 -28.08
C GLN A 170 -5.39 -19.52 -26.61
N ASN A 171 -5.12 -18.51 -25.80
CA ASN A 171 -5.49 -18.46 -24.39
C ASN A 171 -7.00 -18.54 -24.22
N LYS A 172 -7.79 -17.78 -24.99
CA LYS A 172 -9.26 -17.89 -24.99
C LYS A 172 -9.73 -19.31 -25.30
N THR A 173 -9.16 -19.92 -26.33
CA THR A 173 -9.50 -21.30 -26.74
C THR A 173 -9.18 -22.31 -25.64
N LEU A 174 -8.05 -22.17 -24.96
CA LEU A 174 -7.64 -23.05 -23.86
C LEU A 174 -8.55 -22.88 -22.63
N VAL A 175 -8.91 -21.64 -22.28
CA VAL A 175 -9.84 -21.35 -21.19
C VAL A 175 -11.21 -21.98 -21.47
N ASP A 176 -11.70 -21.90 -22.70
CA ASP A 176 -12.98 -22.50 -23.08
C ASP A 176 -12.96 -24.04 -23.01
N LYS A 177 -11.84 -24.68 -23.40
CA LYS A 177 -11.63 -26.13 -23.22
C LYS A 177 -11.59 -26.53 -21.74
N LEU A 178 -10.87 -25.78 -20.91
CA LEU A 178 -10.81 -26.04 -19.47
C LEU A 178 -12.18 -25.92 -18.80
N LYS A 179 -12.99 -24.93 -19.21
CA LYS A 179 -14.37 -24.76 -18.75
C LYS A 179 -15.29 -25.93 -19.12
N THR A 180 -15.01 -26.62 -20.22
CA THR A 180 -15.82 -27.77 -20.68
C THR A 180 -15.39 -29.08 -20.05
N ASP A 181 -14.08 -29.31 -19.87
CA ASP A 181 -13.53 -30.59 -19.39
C ASP A 181 -13.54 -30.74 -17.86
N LEU A 182 -13.68 -29.66 -17.11
CA LEU A 182 -13.68 -29.68 -15.64
C LEU A 182 -15.00 -29.11 -15.08
N PRO A 183 -15.66 -29.79 -14.11
CA PRO A 183 -16.91 -29.35 -13.50
C PRO A 183 -16.70 -28.24 -12.45
N LEU A 184 -15.75 -27.34 -12.71
CA LEU A 184 -15.48 -26.18 -11.88
C LEU A 184 -16.00 -24.96 -12.63
N LYS A 185 -16.76 -24.10 -11.96
CA LYS A 185 -17.17 -22.81 -12.52
C LYS A 185 -15.94 -21.89 -12.59
N PHE A 186 -15.11 -22.03 -13.63
CA PHE A 186 -13.91 -21.22 -13.90
C PHE A 186 -14.25 -19.81 -14.40
N GLU A 187 -15.24 -19.14 -13.83
CA GLU A 187 -15.54 -17.78 -14.27
C GLU A 187 -14.42 -16.81 -13.87
N ASP A 188 -13.59 -17.12 -12.85
CA ASP A 188 -12.60 -16.18 -12.30
C ASP A 188 -11.24 -16.80 -11.93
N LEU A 189 -10.65 -17.71 -12.73
CA LEU A 189 -9.22 -18.00 -12.52
C LEU A 189 -8.38 -16.89 -13.14
N SER A 190 -8.12 -15.84 -12.35
CA SER A 190 -7.12 -14.83 -12.71
C SER A 190 -5.78 -15.49 -13.00
N LEU A 191 -5.00 -14.90 -13.90
CA LEU A 191 -3.65 -15.35 -14.26
C LEU A 191 -2.79 -15.61 -13.01
N ASN A 192 -2.98 -14.79 -11.98
CA ASN A 192 -2.39 -14.93 -10.65
C ASN A 192 -2.67 -16.29 -9.98
N ARG A 193 -3.91 -16.78 -10.06
CA ARG A 193 -4.27 -18.10 -9.51
C ARG A 193 -3.59 -19.21 -10.29
N LEU A 194 -3.53 -19.11 -11.62
CA LEU A 194 -2.84 -20.10 -12.46
C LEU A 194 -1.33 -20.14 -12.16
N ILE A 195 -0.68 -18.99 -12.05
CA ILE A 195 0.74 -18.89 -11.68
C ILE A 195 0.98 -19.52 -10.29
N ALA A 196 0.10 -19.22 -9.34
CA ALA A 196 0.15 -19.82 -8.01
C ALA A 196 -0.05 -21.35 -8.03
N PHE A 197 -0.91 -21.89 -8.91
CA PHE A 197 -1.09 -23.33 -9.06
C PHE A 197 0.12 -24.04 -9.68
N ILE A 198 0.79 -23.40 -10.63
CA ILE A 198 1.90 -24.01 -11.39
C ILE A 198 3.21 -24.00 -10.59
N SER A 199 3.42 -23.00 -9.73
CA SER A 199 4.68 -22.83 -9.01
C SER A 199 4.50 -22.83 -7.50
N LYS A 200 5.25 -23.70 -6.82
CA LYS A 200 5.29 -23.75 -5.35
C LYS A 200 5.77 -22.42 -4.73
N LYS A 201 6.67 -21.70 -5.40
CA LYS A 201 7.15 -20.36 -4.98
C LYS A 201 5.98 -19.38 -4.98
N TYR A 202 5.27 -19.26 -6.09
CA TYR A 202 4.17 -18.31 -6.24
C TYR A 202 2.93 -18.73 -5.44
N CYS A 203 2.68 -20.04 -5.27
CA CYS A 203 1.67 -20.57 -4.35
C CYS A 203 1.85 -20.04 -2.93
N LYS A 204 3.08 -20.13 -2.40
CA LYS A 204 3.40 -19.65 -1.05
C LYS A 204 3.21 -18.14 -0.94
N GLN A 205 3.72 -17.37 -1.91
CA GLN A 205 3.55 -15.91 -1.92
C GLN A 205 2.08 -15.49 -2.02
N PHE A 206 1.28 -16.23 -2.81
CA PHE A 206 -0.15 -15.98 -2.95
C PHE A 206 -0.88 -16.14 -1.61
N ILE A 207 -0.61 -17.24 -0.89
CA ILE A 207 -1.20 -17.49 0.42
C ILE A 207 -0.77 -16.41 1.42
N GLU A 208 0.54 -16.14 1.54
CA GLU A 208 1.06 -15.16 2.50
C GLU A 208 0.48 -13.75 2.28
N LYS A 209 0.38 -13.30 1.02
CA LYS A 209 -0.21 -11.99 0.70
C LYS A 209 -1.71 -11.96 0.94
N THR A 210 -2.42 -13.02 0.58
CA THR A 210 -3.87 -13.10 0.79
C THR A 210 -4.22 -13.13 2.28
N ASP A 211 -3.47 -13.90 3.08
CA ASP A 211 -3.64 -13.99 4.54
C ASP A 211 -3.39 -12.64 5.21
N ARG A 212 -2.33 -11.91 4.80
CA ARG A 212 -2.05 -10.55 5.30
C ARG A 212 -3.23 -9.60 5.03
N ILE A 213 -3.79 -9.63 3.83
CA ILE A 213 -4.92 -8.75 3.46
C ILE A 213 -6.18 -9.14 4.22
N PHE A 214 -6.42 -10.43 4.40
CA PHE A 214 -7.53 -10.91 5.22
C PHE A 214 -7.42 -10.40 6.67
N GLU A 215 -6.22 -10.45 7.25
CA GLU A 215 -5.96 -9.91 8.60
C GLU A 215 -6.22 -8.40 8.66
N ILE A 216 -5.78 -7.63 7.66
CA ILE A 216 -6.05 -6.20 7.55
C ILE A 216 -7.56 -5.93 7.52
N LEU A 217 -8.31 -6.65 6.67
CA LEU A 217 -9.75 -6.46 6.52
C LEU A 217 -10.51 -6.83 7.80
N GLU A 218 -10.14 -7.92 8.46
CA GLU A 218 -10.73 -8.31 9.74
C GLU A 218 -10.51 -7.22 10.80
N GLN A 219 -9.26 -6.76 10.96
CA GLN A 219 -8.95 -5.69 11.93
C GLN A 219 -9.65 -4.37 11.57
N TYR A 220 -9.75 -4.04 10.29
CA TYR A 220 -10.43 -2.84 9.81
C TYR A 220 -11.94 -2.89 10.12
N VAL A 221 -12.61 -4.01 9.89
CA VAL A 221 -14.04 -4.18 10.24
C VAL A 221 -14.25 -4.05 11.76
N LEU A 222 -13.37 -4.66 12.55
CA LEU A 222 -13.43 -4.55 14.02
C LEU A 222 -13.22 -3.10 14.48
N TRP A 223 -12.25 -2.40 13.89
CA TRP A 223 -11.99 -0.99 14.14
C TRP A 223 -13.21 -0.12 13.80
N LYS A 224 -13.77 -0.25 12.58
CA LYS A 224 -14.93 0.54 12.14
C LYS A 224 -16.13 0.37 13.06
N ARG A 225 -16.36 -0.82 13.62
CA ARG A 225 -17.43 -1.06 14.60
C ARG A 225 -17.24 -0.34 15.95
N LYS A 226 -16.02 0.11 16.26
CA LYS A 226 -15.65 0.74 17.55
C LYS A 226 -15.08 2.15 17.38
N GLU A 227 -15.04 2.65 16.15
CA GLU A 227 -14.46 3.94 15.79
C GLU A 227 -15.16 5.11 16.53
N ASP A 228 -16.47 5.00 16.80
CA ASP A 228 -17.21 6.02 17.56
C ASP A 228 -16.66 6.20 18.98
N ILE A 229 -16.21 5.13 19.63
CA ILE A 229 -15.59 5.15 20.97
C ILE A 229 -14.26 5.91 20.89
N PHE A 230 -13.48 5.68 19.84
CA PHE A 230 -12.24 6.42 19.62
C PHE A 230 -12.52 7.91 19.43
N TRP A 231 -13.48 8.29 18.59
CA TRP A 231 -13.78 9.70 18.36
C TRP A 231 -14.34 10.39 19.59
N LYS A 232 -15.17 9.71 20.39
CA LYS A 232 -15.59 10.19 21.72
C LYS A 232 -14.39 10.43 22.63
N TRP A 233 -13.40 9.53 22.62
CA TRP A 233 -12.17 9.72 23.38
C TRP A 233 -11.32 10.87 22.83
N MET A 234 -11.19 11.03 21.52
CA MET A 234 -10.45 12.14 20.89
C MET A 234 -11.03 13.51 21.25
N LYS A 235 -12.35 13.64 21.42
CA LYS A 235 -12.96 14.86 21.98
C LYS A 235 -12.38 15.21 23.36
N THR A 236 -12.19 14.22 24.22
CA THR A 236 -11.54 14.45 25.53
C THR A 236 -10.06 14.83 25.41
N VAL A 237 -9.39 14.47 24.31
CA VAL A 237 -8.00 14.93 24.03
C VAL A 237 -8.01 16.40 23.59
N LEU A 238 -9.03 16.81 22.82
CA LEU A 238 -9.23 18.21 22.40
C LEU A 238 -9.56 19.13 23.57
N GLU A 239 -10.50 18.72 24.43
CA GLU A 239 -11.00 19.51 25.57
C GLU A 239 -9.98 19.65 26.69
N GLN A 240 -9.01 18.75 26.75
CA GLN A 240 -7.97 18.80 27.75
C GLN A 240 -7.11 20.05 27.52
N LYS A 241 -7.16 21.00 28.46
CA LYS A 241 -6.24 22.15 28.45
C LYS A 241 -4.83 21.67 28.79
N ASN A 242 -3.83 22.26 28.12
CA ASN A 242 -2.42 22.07 28.46
C ASN A 242 -2.12 22.79 29.78
#